data_AF-A0A0B1SR12-F1
#
_entry.id   AF-A0A0B1SR12-F1
#
_cell.length_a   1.000
_cell.length_b   1.000
_cell.length_c   1.000
_cell.angle_alpha   90.00
_cell.angle_beta   90.00
_cell.angle_gamma   90.00
#
_symmetry.space_group_name_H-M   'P 1'
#
loop_
_entity.id
_entity.type
_entity.pdbx_description
1 polymer ?
#
loop_
_entity_poly.entity_id
_entity_poly.type
_entity_poly.pdbx_seq_one_letter_code
_entity_poly.pdbx_strand_id
1 'polypeptide(L)'
;MEAETVCVEKWIAENKKDFVPPVCNKCMFSEQLKVFYVGGPNSRKDYHLEEGEEFFYQIKGDMVLKVIERGQPRDLLIREGEIFLLPSRVEHSPQRFADTIGFVVERTRENTEFDCVR
;
A
#
# COMPACT_ATOMS: atom_id res chain seq x y z
N MET A 1 -23.35 -4.59 -9.69
CA MET A 1 -22.17 -4.83 -10.53
C MET A 1 -22.27 -6.23 -11.09
N GLU A 2 -21.92 -6.41 -12.36
CA GLU A 2 -21.75 -7.74 -12.94
C GLU A 2 -20.43 -8.33 -12.42
N ALA A 3 -20.39 -9.65 -12.25
CA ALA A 3 -19.20 -10.34 -11.74
C ALA A 3 -18.21 -10.55 -12.89
N GLU A 4 -17.27 -9.62 -13.04
CA GLU A 4 -16.23 -9.65 -14.08
C GLU A 4 -14.82 -9.74 -13.50
N THR A 5 -13.90 -10.34 -14.26
CA THR A 5 -12.48 -10.42 -13.91
C THR A 5 -11.67 -9.34 -14.61
N VAL A 6 -10.62 -8.83 -13.96
CA VAL A 6 -9.70 -7.84 -14.53
C VAL A 6 -8.32 -8.47 -14.78
N CYS A 7 -7.76 -8.27 -15.98
CA CYS A 7 -6.37 -8.59 -16.26
C CYS A 7 -5.46 -7.52 -15.65
N VAL A 8 -4.81 -7.84 -14.54
CA VAL A 8 -4.00 -6.91 -13.75
C VAL A 8 -2.88 -6.26 -14.58
N GLU A 9 -2.14 -7.03 -15.37
CA GLU A 9 -1.03 -6.52 -16.17
C GLU A 9 -1.49 -5.46 -17.18
N LYS A 10 -2.60 -5.74 -17.88
CA LYS A 10 -3.20 -4.80 -18.83
C LYS A 10 -3.67 -3.53 -18.11
N TRP A 11 -4.36 -3.68 -16.98
CA TRP A 11 -4.84 -2.54 -16.20
C TRP A 11 -3.68 -1.67 -15.69
N ILE A 12 -2.59 -2.27 -15.20
CA ILE A 12 -1.40 -1.51 -14.79
C ILE A 12 -0.79 -0.76 -15.98
N ALA A 13 -0.68 -1.41 -17.14
CA ALA A 13 -0.12 -0.76 -18.34
C ALA A 13 -0.96 0.45 -18.79
N GLU A 14 -2.29 0.33 -18.78
CA GLU A 14 -3.22 1.41 -19.12
C GLU A 14 -3.17 2.58 -18.11
N ASN A 15 -2.84 2.28 -16.86
CA ASN A 15 -2.79 3.24 -15.77
C ASN A 15 -1.36 3.66 -15.37
N LYS A 16 -0.36 3.37 -16.23
CA LYS A 16 1.06 3.60 -15.94
C LYS A 16 1.39 5.00 -15.40
N LYS A 17 0.68 6.03 -15.88
CA LYS A 17 0.85 7.43 -15.47
C LYS A 17 0.50 7.70 -14.01
N ASP A 18 -0.33 6.85 -13.39
CA ASP A 18 -0.79 7.03 -12.01
C ASP A 18 0.22 6.43 -11.00
N PHE A 19 1.14 5.58 -11.47
CA PHE A 19 2.17 4.92 -10.65
C PHE A 19 3.50 5.68 -10.58
N VAL A 20 3.52 6.92 -11.08
CA VAL A 20 4.67 7.83 -11.01
C VAL A 20 4.25 9.13 -10.29
N PRO A 21 5.21 9.97 -9.86
CA PRO A 21 4.89 11.24 -9.21
C PRO A 21 3.98 12.13 -10.08
N PRO A 22 3.06 12.89 -9.47
CA PRO A 22 2.93 13.14 -8.03
C PRO A 22 1.99 12.17 -7.27
N VAL A 23 1.28 11.27 -7.95
CA VAL A 23 0.21 10.46 -7.33
C VAL A 23 0.76 9.14 -6.76
N CYS A 24 1.57 8.43 -7.56
CA CYS A 24 2.20 7.16 -7.22
C CYS A 24 1.27 6.02 -6.78
N ASN A 25 -0.06 6.15 -6.88
CA ASN A 25 -1.01 5.11 -6.52
C ASN A 25 -2.29 5.20 -7.33
N LYS A 26 -2.98 4.07 -7.46
CA LYS A 26 -4.34 4.03 -8.01
C LYS A 26 -5.18 2.97 -7.30
N CYS A 27 -6.37 3.37 -6.88
CA CYS A 27 -7.40 2.48 -6.37
C CYS A 27 -8.09 1.76 -7.54
N MET A 28 -8.10 0.42 -7.49
CA MET A 28 -8.79 -0.45 -8.45
C MET A 28 -10.22 -0.75 -7.98
N PHE A 29 -10.39 -1.06 -6.70
CA PHE A 29 -11.70 -1.32 -6.08
C PHE A 29 -11.81 -0.61 -4.73
N SER A 30 -12.98 -0.05 -4.43
CA SER A 30 -13.21 0.75 -3.22
C SER A 30 -14.54 0.38 -2.55
N GLU A 31 -14.76 -0.91 -2.31
CA GLU A 31 -15.97 -1.43 -1.66
C GLU A 31 -15.63 -1.83 -0.21
N GLN A 32 -16.05 -3.02 0.25
CA GLN A 32 -15.61 -3.54 1.55
C GLN A 32 -14.09 -3.74 1.59
N LEU A 33 -13.51 -4.25 0.49
CA LEU A 33 -12.07 -4.29 0.28
C LEU A 33 -11.67 -3.08 -0.58
N LYS A 34 -10.63 -2.40 -0.14
CA LYS A 34 -9.96 -1.37 -0.90
C LYS A 34 -8.68 -1.95 -1.48
N VAL A 35 -8.57 -1.91 -2.79
CA VAL A 35 -7.54 -2.61 -3.55
C VAL A 35 -6.76 -1.57 -4.31
N PHE A 36 -5.47 -1.45 -4.02
CA PHE A 36 -4.60 -0.44 -4.60
C PHE A 36 -3.41 -1.06 -5.30
N TYR A 37 -2.97 -0.41 -6.37
CA TYR A 37 -1.64 -0.57 -6.91
C TYR A 37 -0.86 0.71 -6.67
N VAL A 38 0.39 0.57 -6.22
CA VAL A 38 1.20 1.69 -5.75
C VAL A 38 2.59 1.59 -6.36
N GLY A 39 2.98 2.61 -7.12
CA GLY A 39 4.31 2.72 -7.70
C GLY A 39 5.21 3.68 -6.93
N GLY A 40 6.21 4.20 -7.63
CA GLY A 40 7.19 5.13 -7.06
C GLY A 40 7.99 5.89 -8.13
N PRO A 41 8.90 6.78 -7.72
CA PRO A 41 9.34 6.95 -6.34
C PRO A 41 8.33 7.72 -5.48
N ASN A 42 8.15 7.28 -4.24
CA ASN A 42 7.37 8.01 -3.24
C ASN A 42 7.96 7.75 -1.85
N SER A 43 8.46 8.81 -1.22
CA SER A 43 8.97 8.78 0.15
C SER A 43 8.31 9.87 0.94
N ARG A 44 7.78 9.49 2.10
CA ARG A 44 7.06 10.38 3.01
C ARG A 44 7.66 10.29 4.40
N LYS A 45 7.50 11.35 5.19
CA LYS A 45 8.02 11.41 6.56
C LYS A 45 6.98 11.02 7.60
N ASP A 46 5.72 11.17 7.24
CA ASP A 46 4.60 10.91 8.13
C ASP A 46 4.33 9.42 8.27
N TYR A 47 3.82 9.05 9.45
CA TYR A 47 3.43 7.69 9.80
C TYR A 47 1.92 7.58 9.84
N HIS A 48 1.42 6.50 9.25
CA HIS A 48 0.02 6.11 9.26
C HIS A 48 -0.23 5.21 10.45
N LEU A 49 -1.36 5.41 11.12
CA LEU A 49 -1.87 4.51 12.13
C LEU A 49 -3.29 4.16 11.71
N GLU A 50 -3.45 2.95 11.18
CA GLU A 50 -4.75 2.41 10.78
C GLU A 50 -5.28 1.40 11.81
N GLU A 51 -6.59 1.39 12.01
CA GLU A 51 -7.30 0.42 12.85
C GLU A 51 -7.46 -0.95 12.17
N GLY A 52 -7.41 -0.99 10.83
CA GLY A 52 -7.38 -2.22 10.04
C GLY A 52 -5.99 -2.83 9.90
N GLU A 53 -5.93 -4.09 9.49
CA GLU A 53 -4.70 -4.67 8.95
C GLU A 53 -4.48 -4.16 7.52
N GLU A 54 -3.22 -4.11 7.11
CA GLU A 54 -2.84 -3.77 5.74
C GLU A 54 -2.05 -4.90 5.11
N PHE A 55 -2.54 -5.39 3.97
CA PHE A 55 -1.85 -6.40 3.19
C PHE A 55 -0.94 -5.73 2.17
N PHE A 56 0.31 -6.17 2.09
CA PHE A 56 1.30 -5.75 1.12
C PHE A 56 1.80 -6.94 0.31
N TYR A 57 1.93 -6.75 -1.00
CA TYR A 57 2.65 -7.66 -1.89
C TYR A 57 3.47 -6.85 -2.90
N GLN A 58 4.76 -7.11 -3.01
CA GLN A 58 5.60 -6.46 -4.01
C GLN A 58 5.62 -7.25 -5.32
N ILE A 59 5.03 -6.68 -6.37
CA ILE A 59 4.98 -7.30 -7.69
C ILE A 59 6.26 -7.02 -8.46
N LYS A 60 6.79 -5.80 -8.34
CA LYS A 60 7.99 -5.36 -9.02
C LYS A 60 8.81 -4.45 -8.12
N GLY A 61 10.08 -4.81 -7.94
CA GLY A 61 11.05 -4.12 -7.11
C GLY A 61 10.71 -4.11 -5.62
N ASP A 62 11.68 -3.62 -4.84
CA ASP A 62 11.60 -3.66 -3.39
C ASP A 62 10.92 -2.40 -2.83
N MET A 63 10.44 -2.48 -1.59
CA MET A 63 10.09 -1.31 -0.78
C MET A 63 10.62 -1.42 0.64
N VAL A 64 10.71 -0.28 1.32
CA VAL A 64 10.95 -0.23 2.77
C VAL A 64 9.69 0.27 3.45
N LEU A 65 9.15 -0.51 4.39
CA LEU A 65 8.11 -0.06 5.30
C LEU A 65 8.77 0.31 6.63
N LYS A 66 8.85 1.60 6.93
CA LYS A 66 9.31 2.04 8.26
C LYS A 66 8.18 1.79 9.24
N VAL A 67 8.45 1.17 10.37
CA VAL A 67 7.45 0.89 11.40
C VAL A 67 7.93 1.32 12.78
N ILE A 68 7.01 1.62 13.69
CA ILE A 68 7.31 1.76 15.11
C ILE A 68 6.92 0.46 15.81
N GLU A 69 7.91 -0.37 16.11
CA GLU A 69 7.72 -1.64 16.81
C GLU A 69 8.16 -1.48 18.26
N ARG A 70 7.24 -1.67 19.21
CA ARG A 70 7.50 -1.53 20.66
C ARG A 70 8.13 -0.17 21.03
N GLY A 71 7.68 0.88 20.35
CA GLY A 71 8.16 2.25 20.57
C GLY A 71 9.53 2.56 19.96
N GLN A 72 10.08 1.66 19.13
CA GLN A 72 11.37 1.86 18.45
C GLN A 72 11.19 1.82 16.93
N PRO A 73 11.85 2.72 16.17
CA PRO A 73 11.84 2.66 14.72
C PRO A 73 12.52 1.39 14.20
N ARG A 74 11.91 0.76 13.19
CA ARG A 74 12.45 -0.39 12.47
C ARG A 74 12.13 -0.27 10.99
N ASP A 75 13.12 -0.57 10.15
CA ASP A 75 12.92 -0.65 8.70
C ASP A 75 12.63 -2.10 8.31
N LEU A 76 11.45 -2.36 7.74
CA LEU A 76 11.07 -3.64 7.15
C LEU A 76 11.28 -3.57 5.65
N LEU A 77 12.26 -4.32 5.14
CA LEU A 77 12.43 -4.52 3.70
C LEU A 77 11.43 -5.57 3.22
N ILE A 78 10.57 -5.19 2.27
CA ILE A 78 9.65 -6.10 1.58
C ILE A 78 10.15 -6.19 0.13
N ARG A 79 10.74 -7.33 -0.23
CA ARG A 79 11.37 -7.53 -1.54
C ARG A 79 10.35 -7.90 -2.61
N GLU A 80 10.73 -7.74 -3.87
CA GLU A 80 9.98 -8.28 -5.00
C GLU A 80 9.59 -9.76 -4.76
N GLY A 81 8.31 -10.07 -4.94
CA GLY A 81 7.72 -11.39 -4.69
C GLY A 81 7.34 -11.67 -3.24
N GLU A 82 7.71 -10.81 -2.29
CA GLU A 82 7.36 -10.99 -0.87
C GLU A 82 5.98 -10.40 -0.55
N ILE A 83 5.29 -11.09 0.36
CA ILE A 83 4.02 -10.72 0.97
C ILE A 83 4.26 -10.36 2.44
N PHE A 84 3.57 -9.35 2.92
CA PHE A 84 3.55 -8.96 4.33
C PHE A 84 2.16 -8.50 4.75
N LEU A 85 1.68 -8.98 5.89
CA LEU A 85 0.45 -8.49 6.53
C LEU A 85 0.86 -7.64 7.74
N LEU A 86 0.62 -6.34 7.65
CA LEU A 86 0.86 -5.41 8.74
C LEU A 86 -0.30 -5.53 9.75
N PRO A 87 -0.02 -5.83 11.03
CA PRO A 87 -1.03 -5.84 12.07
C PRO A 87 -1.63 -4.44 12.27
N SER A 88 -2.88 -4.42 12.75
CA SER A 88 -3.53 -3.16 13.10
C SER A 88 -2.77 -2.35 14.14
N ARG A 89 -2.94 -1.03 14.09
CA ARG A 89 -2.36 -0.06 15.02
C ARG A 89 -0.82 -0.12 15.11
N VAL A 90 -0.16 -0.54 14.05
CA VAL A 90 1.29 -0.36 13.89
C VAL A 90 1.52 0.93 13.11
N GLU A 91 2.17 1.91 13.74
CA GLU A 91 2.57 3.13 13.04
C GLU A 91 3.54 2.77 11.93
N HIS A 92 3.26 3.19 10.70
CA HIS A 92 4.08 2.81 9.55
C HIS A 92 4.19 3.91 8.49
N SER A 93 5.31 3.95 7.77
CA SER A 93 5.60 4.94 6.73
C SER A 93 6.21 4.28 5.49
N PRO A 94 5.43 4.05 4.43
CA PRO A 94 5.89 3.39 3.21
C PRO A 94 6.92 4.22 2.44
N GLN A 95 8.02 3.58 2.03
CA GLN A 95 9.06 4.15 1.19
C GLN A 95 9.19 3.32 -0.08
N ARG A 96 8.85 3.93 -1.23
CA ARG A 96 8.80 3.25 -2.54
C ARG A 96 9.82 3.86 -3.48
N PHE A 97 10.58 3.00 -4.14
CA PHE A 97 11.62 3.41 -5.08
C PHE A 97 11.05 3.57 -6.50
N ALA A 98 11.84 4.18 -7.39
CA ALA A 98 11.46 4.33 -8.79
C ALA A 98 11.25 2.96 -9.46
N ASP A 99 10.36 2.91 -10.45
CA ASP A 99 10.07 1.71 -11.26
C ASP A 99 9.59 0.47 -10.48
N THR A 100 9.00 0.68 -9.30
CA THR A 100 8.39 -0.36 -8.47
C THR A 100 6.87 -0.43 -8.67
N ILE A 101 6.27 -1.58 -8.36
CA ILE A 101 4.82 -1.77 -8.27
C ILE A 101 4.53 -2.69 -7.08
N GLY A 102 3.82 -2.15 -6.10
CA GLY A 102 3.23 -2.93 -5.01
C GLY A 102 1.72 -3.02 -5.14
N PHE A 103 1.18 -4.07 -4.55
CA PHE A 103 -0.23 -4.34 -4.36
C PHE A 103 -0.56 -4.19 -2.88
N VAL A 104 -1.57 -3.37 -2.58
CA VAL A 104 -2.01 -3.10 -1.21
C VAL A 104 -3.49 -3.40 -1.08
N VAL A 105 -3.87 -4.11 -0.03
CA VAL A 105 -5.27 -4.31 0.32
C VAL A 105 -5.52 -3.80 1.73
N GLU A 106 -6.52 -2.95 1.83
CA GLU A 106 -7.11 -2.46 3.07
C GLU A 106 -8.58 -2.86 3.12
N ARG A 107 -9.22 -2.68 4.26
CA ARG A 107 -10.68 -2.73 4.36
C ARG A 107 -11.28 -1.34 4.54
N THR A 108 -12.55 -1.21 4.21
CA THR A 108 -13.31 -0.05 4.63
C THR A 108 -13.40 -0.01 6.16
N ARG A 109 -13.23 1.21 6.68
CA ARG A 109 -13.23 1.50 8.12
C ARG A 109 -14.66 1.41 8.65
N GLU A 110 -14.78 0.92 9.86
CA GLU A 110 -16.04 1.04 10.61
C GLU A 110 -16.24 2.50 11.03
N ASN A 111 -17.50 2.91 11.22
CA ASN A 111 -17.80 4.30 11.61
C ASN A 111 -17.24 4.70 12.99
N THR A 112 -16.76 3.73 13.77
CA THR A 112 -16.15 3.90 15.09
C THR A 112 -14.63 3.96 15.04
N GLU A 113 -14.01 3.74 13.87
CA GLU A 113 -12.56 3.72 13.71
C GLU A 113 -12.03 5.10 13.36
N PHE A 114 -10.85 5.42 13.92
CA PHE A 114 -10.18 6.71 13.73
C PHE A 114 -8.72 6.48 13.41
N ASP A 115 -8.35 6.83 12.19
CA ASP A 115 -6.97 6.74 11.74
C ASP A 115 -6.31 8.10 11.81
N CYS A 116 -5.00 8.09 11.97
CA CYS A 116 -4.25 9.33 12.04
C CYS A 116 -2.98 9.27 11.19
N VAL A 117 -2.57 10.46 10.78
CA VAL A 117 -1.29 10.71 10.15
C VAL A 117 -0.48 11.52 11.15
N ARG A 118 0.72 11.02 11.50
CA ARG A 118 1.64 11.64 12.47
C ARG A 118 2.88 12.16 11.77
#